data_AF-A0A371LQR1-F1
#
_entry.id   AF-A0A371LQR1-F1
#
_cell.length_a   1.000
_cell.length_b   1.000
_cell.length_c   1.000
_cell.angle_alpha   90.00
_cell.angle_beta   90.00
_cell.angle_gamma   90.00
#
_symmetry.space_group_name_H-M   'P 1'
#
loop_
_entity.id
_entity.type
_entity.pdbx_description
1 polymer ?
#
loop_
_entity_poly.entity_id
_entity_poly.type
_entity_poly.pdbx_seq_one_letter_code
_entity_poly.pdbx_strand_id
1 'polypeptide(L)'
;HKVLEDLFDAPAAERTPERAGDMLAPTWELLLEADPGLGEMFGGEGPDLVAWLASCRTVLDRYFDLEDPRRLEPAERELYVEALLDSRLLLRGFVDRVDVAPDGRIRVVDYKTGKAPSEGYEAKALFQMKFYALVLWRLRGVVPSVLQL
;
A
#
# COMPACT_ATOMS: atom_id res chain seq x y z
N HIS A 1 -4.97 -0.93 2.99
CA HIS A 1 -4.45 -1.01 1.61
C HIS A 1 -5.54 -0.78 0.58
N LYS A 2 -6.53 -1.69 0.44
CA LYS A 2 -7.54 -1.60 -0.62
C LYS A 2 -8.24 -0.24 -0.76
N VAL A 3 -8.66 0.38 0.36
CA VAL A 3 -9.22 1.74 0.31
C VAL A 3 -8.24 2.77 -0.26
N LEU A 4 -6.95 2.73 0.10
CA LEU A 4 -5.94 3.66 -0.42
C LEU A 4 -5.61 3.37 -1.89
N GLU A 5 -5.66 2.11 -2.31
CA GLU A 5 -5.59 1.73 -3.71
C GLU A 5 -6.76 2.40 -4.45
N ASP A 6 -8.00 2.04 -4.12
CA ASP A 6 -9.22 2.48 -4.83
C ASP A 6 -9.45 3.99 -4.75
N LEU A 7 -8.94 4.68 -3.72
CA LEU A 7 -9.06 6.13 -3.58
C LEU A 7 -8.50 6.88 -4.79
N PHE A 8 -7.44 6.36 -5.41
CA PHE A 8 -6.81 6.99 -6.57
C PHE A 8 -7.63 6.90 -7.86
N ASP A 9 -8.67 6.05 -7.92
CA ASP A 9 -9.64 6.04 -9.03
C ASP A 9 -10.60 7.22 -8.97
N ALA A 10 -10.74 7.88 -7.81
CA ALA A 10 -11.48 9.12 -7.70
C ALA A 10 -10.68 10.30 -8.29
N PRO A 11 -11.36 11.33 -8.81
CA PRO A 11 -10.71 12.57 -9.22
C PRO A 11 -9.85 13.15 -8.08
N ALA A 12 -8.70 13.73 -8.42
CA ALA A 12 -7.73 14.21 -7.43
C ALA A 12 -8.37 15.10 -6.34
N ALA A 13 -9.27 16.01 -6.69
CA ALA A 13 -9.94 16.89 -5.74
C ALA A 13 -10.85 16.17 -4.71
N GLU A 14 -11.31 14.96 -5.03
CA GLU A 14 -12.22 14.17 -4.20
C GLU A 14 -11.49 13.19 -3.27
N ARG A 15 -10.17 13.04 -3.41
CA ARG A 15 -9.33 12.16 -2.59
C ARG A 15 -9.13 12.75 -1.18
N THR A 16 -10.15 12.63 -0.35
CA THR A 16 -10.28 13.28 0.96
C THR A 16 -10.37 12.25 2.10
N PRO A 17 -10.03 12.63 3.35
CA PRO A 17 -10.21 11.75 4.52
C PRO A 17 -11.64 11.25 4.67
N GLU A 18 -12.62 12.13 4.44
CA GLU A 18 -14.04 11.81 4.50
C GLU A 18 -14.38 10.71 3.49
N ARG A 19 -14.02 10.91 2.22
CA ARG A 19 -14.29 9.92 1.16
C ARG A 19 -13.60 8.59 1.43
N ALA A 20 -12.32 8.60 1.83
CA ALA A 20 -11.61 7.38 2.16
C ALA A 20 -12.28 6.62 3.32
N GLY A 21 -12.75 7.34 4.34
CA GLY A 21 -13.49 6.74 5.44
C GLY A 21 -14.84 6.17 5.01
N ASP A 22 -15.56 6.83 4.09
CA ASP A 22 -16.84 6.35 3.55
C ASP A 22 -16.68 5.09 2.68
N MET A 23 -15.48 4.85 2.15
CA MET A 23 -15.15 3.63 1.38
C MET A 23 -14.94 2.40 2.25
N LEU A 24 -14.71 2.53 3.57
CA LEU A 24 -14.38 1.39 4.43
C LEU A 24 -15.47 0.31 4.46
N ALA A 25 -16.72 0.69 4.71
CA ALA A 25 -17.84 -0.24 4.77
C ALA A 25 -18.09 -0.96 3.43
N PRO A 26 -18.24 -0.26 2.28
CA PRO A 26 -18.44 -0.95 1.01
C PRO A 26 -17.24 -1.79 0.59
N THR A 27 -16.00 -1.35 0.85
CA THR A 27 -14.82 -2.19 0.60
C THR A 27 -14.84 -3.45 1.46
N TRP A 28 -15.25 -3.37 2.72
CA TRP A 28 -15.39 -4.54 3.58
C TRP A 28 -16.44 -5.53 3.08
N GLU A 29 -17.60 -5.04 2.63
CA GLU A 29 -18.65 -5.88 2.03
C GLU A 29 -18.13 -6.61 0.79
N LEU A 30 -17.41 -5.93 -0.11
CA LEU A 30 -16.80 -6.56 -1.28
C LEU A 30 -15.77 -7.63 -0.92
N LEU A 31 -14.97 -7.40 0.13
CA LEU A 31 -14.02 -8.40 0.62
C LEU A 31 -14.73 -9.62 1.21
N LEU A 32 -15.82 -9.43 1.95
CA LEU A 32 -16.65 -10.52 2.47
C LEU A 32 -17.35 -11.31 1.37
N GLU A 33 -17.80 -10.66 0.30
CA GLU A 33 -18.38 -11.35 -0.86
C GLU A 33 -17.34 -12.24 -1.56
N ALA A 34 -16.09 -11.75 -1.68
CA ALA A 34 -15.00 -12.49 -2.29
C ALA A 34 -14.48 -13.63 -1.39
N ASP A 35 -14.46 -13.42 -0.08
CA ASP A 35 -14.04 -14.40 0.92
C ASP A 35 -14.92 -14.32 2.18
N PRO A 36 -16.02 -15.12 2.22
CA PRO A 36 -16.92 -15.16 3.37
C PRO A 36 -16.24 -15.58 4.68
N GLY A 37 -15.12 -16.30 4.61
CA GLY A 37 -14.35 -16.75 5.78
C GLY A 37 -13.79 -15.59 6.60
N LEU A 38 -13.59 -14.41 5.98
CA LEU A 38 -13.18 -13.19 6.70
C LEU A 38 -14.20 -12.78 7.78
N GLY A 39 -15.49 -13.06 7.56
CA GLY A 39 -16.53 -12.76 8.53
C GLY A 39 -16.41 -13.57 9.82
N GLU A 40 -15.90 -14.80 9.72
CA GLU A 40 -15.69 -15.70 10.87
C GLU A 40 -14.57 -15.22 11.80
N MET A 41 -13.73 -14.27 11.35
CA MET A 41 -12.68 -13.67 12.17
C MET A 41 -13.21 -12.68 13.21
N PHE A 42 -14.48 -12.27 13.12
CA PHE A 42 -15.10 -11.23 13.96
C PHE A 42 -16.24 -11.79 14.83
N GLY A 43 -16.39 -11.23 16.03
CA GLY A 43 -17.35 -11.69 17.03
C GLY A 43 -16.89 -12.91 17.84
N GLY A 44 -17.68 -13.32 18.84
CA GLY A 44 -17.30 -14.38 19.77
C GLY A 44 -16.07 -13.98 20.60
N GLU A 45 -14.96 -14.71 20.45
CA GLU A 45 -13.64 -14.37 21.02
C GLU A 45 -12.80 -13.44 20.12
N GLY A 46 -13.26 -13.19 18.89
CA GLY A 46 -12.62 -12.27 17.93
C GLY A 46 -12.92 -10.79 18.21
N PRO A 47 -12.23 -9.86 17.53
CA PRO A 47 -12.50 -8.44 17.65
C PRO A 47 -13.93 -8.08 17.20
N ASP A 48 -14.45 -6.99 17.76
CA ASP A 48 -15.68 -6.37 17.28
C ASP A 48 -15.43 -5.67 15.94
N LEU A 49 -16.29 -5.95 14.95
CA LEU A 49 -16.14 -5.45 13.59
C LEU A 49 -16.22 -3.91 13.52
N VAL A 50 -17.14 -3.30 14.26
CA VAL A 50 -17.34 -1.84 14.24
C VAL A 50 -16.11 -1.14 14.82
N ALA A 51 -15.60 -1.64 15.95
CA ALA A 51 -14.38 -1.15 16.56
C ALA A 51 -13.16 -1.32 15.63
N TRP A 52 -13.07 -2.44 14.92
CA TRP A 52 -12.00 -2.67 13.96
C TRP A 52 -12.07 -1.71 12.76
N LEU A 53 -13.24 -1.50 12.16
CA LEU A 53 -13.42 -0.52 11.08
C LEU A 53 -13.09 0.92 11.54
N ALA A 54 -13.43 1.27 12.78
CA ALA A 54 -13.04 2.55 13.37
C ALA A 54 -11.50 2.66 13.50
N SER A 55 -10.81 1.56 13.83
CA SER A 55 -9.34 1.52 13.82
C SER A 55 -8.75 1.72 12.42
N CYS A 56 -9.40 1.17 11.38
CA CYS A 56 -8.99 1.39 9.99
C CYS A 56 -9.11 2.87 9.59
N ARG A 57 -10.20 3.55 10.00
CA ARG A 57 -10.35 5.00 9.80
C ARG A 57 -9.20 5.78 10.44
N THR A 58 -8.81 5.42 11.66
CA THR A 58 -7.66 6.06 12.35
C THR A 58 -6.36 5.89 11.55
N VAL A 59 -6.16 4.74 10.89
CA VAL A 59 -4.98 4.51 10.05
C VAL A 59 -5.06 5.32 8.75
N LEU A 60 -6.25 5.45 8.15
CA LEU A 60 -6.44 6.32 6.99
C LEU A 60 -6.16 7.79 7.34
N ASP A 61 -6.67 8.28 8.48
CA ASP A 61 -6.42 9.67 8.90
C ASP A 61 -4.92 9.96 9.01
N ARG A 62 -4.14 9.03 9.59
CA ARG A 62 -2.67 9.15 9.65
C ARG A 62 -2.00 9.18 8.28
N TYR A 63 -2.53 8.46 7.29
CA TYR A 63 -2.01 8.55 5.93
C TYR A 63 -2.16 9.98 5.38
N PHE A 64 -3.29 10.63 5.63
CA PHE A 64 -3.51 12.02 5.21
C PHE A 64 -2.65 13.05 5.97
N ASP A 65 -2.17 12.72 7.18
CA ASP A 65 -1.15 13.53 7.86
C ASP A 65 0.22 13.44 7.18
N LEU A 66 0.51 12.32 6.49
CA LEU A 66 1.80 12.06 5.85
C LEU A 66 1.84 12.52 4.39
N GLU A 67 0.76 12.33 3.65
CA GLU A 67 0.69 12.64 2.22
C GLU A 67 -0.65 13.28 1.83
N ASP A 68 -0.61 14.19 0.84
CA ASP A 68 -1.81 14.72 0.21
C ASP A 68 -2.07 14.00 -1.13
N PRO A 69 -2.98 13.00 -1.19
CA PRO A 69 -3.24 12.23 -2.42
C PRO A 69 -3.85 13.06 -3.54
N ARG A 70 -4.33 14.28 -3.26
CA ARG A 70 -4.86 15.20 -4.28
C ARG A 70 -3.75 15.80 -5.14
N ARG A 71 -2.48 15.62 -4.74
CA ARG A 71 -1.28 16.12 -5.43
C ARG A 71 -0.47 15.01 -6.11
N LEU A 72 -0.96 13.78 -6.06
CA LEU A 72 -0.25 12.59 -6.52
C LEU A 72 -1.05 11.92 -7.63
N GLU A 73 -0.36 11.50 -8.69
CA GLU A 73 -0.91 10.61 -9.71
C GLU A 73 0.02 9.41 -9.81
N PRO A 74 -0.29 8.31 -9.11
CA PRO A 74 0.55 7.12 -9.14
C PRO A 74 0.64 6.57 -10.56
N ALA A 75 1.84 6.12 -10.95
CA ALA A 75 2.04 5.47 -12.23
C ALA A 75 1.47 4.05 -12.21
N GLU A 76 1.61 3.35 -11.07
CA GLU A 76 1.09 2.01 -10.86
C GLU A 76 0.64 1.85 -9.40
N ARG A 77 -0.37 1.00 -9.18
CA ARG A 77 -0.85 0.55 -7.86
C ARG A 77 -0.93 -0.97 -7.85
N GLU A 78 -0.63 -1.61 -6.72
CA GLU A 78 -0.61 -3.08 -6.58
C GLU A 78 0.17 -3.77 -7.73
N LEU A 79 1.32 -3.21 -8.08
CA LEU A 79 2.10 -3.65 -9.24
C LEU A 79 2.77 -5.00 -8.97
N TYR A 80 2.38 -6.03 -9.73
CA TYR A 80 3.15 -7.27 -9.81
C TYR A 80 4.49 -7.00 -10.48
N VAL A 81 5.57 -7.36 -9.79
CA VAL A 81 6.93 -7.27 -10.31
C VAL A 81 7.58 -8.64 -10.30
N GLU A 82 8.35 -8.95 -11.34
CA GLU A 82 9.10 -10.19 -11.47
C GLU A 82 10.44 -9.96 -12.18
N ALA A 83 11.51 -10.59 -11.72
CA ALA A 83 12.79 -10.59 -12.41
C ALA A 83 13.56 -11.90 -12.18
N LEU A 84 14.01 -12.53 -13.27
CA LEU A 84 14.93 -13.67 -13.22
C LEU A 84 16.37 -13.16 -13.21
N LEU A 85 17.11 -13.48 -12.16
CA LEU A 85 18.53 -13.12 -12.05
C LEU A 85 19.43 -14.10 -12.83
N ASP A 86 20.66 -13.70 -13.10
CA ASP A 86 21.68 -14.56 -13.74
C ASP A 86 21.96 -15.84 -12.94
N SER A 87 21.76 -15.79 -11.62
CA SER A 87 21.82 -16.96 -10.72
C SER A 87 20.66 -17.95 -10.91
N ARG A 88 19.71 -17.65 -11.81
CA ARG A 88 18.44 -18.35 -12.02
C ARG A 88 17.45 -18.25 -10.86
N LEU A 89 17.70 -17.36 -9.91
CA LEU A 89 16.73 -17.04 -8.87
C LEU A 89 15.63 -16.13 -9.44
N LEU A 90 14.39 -16.56 -9.34
CA LEU A 90 13.22 -15.76 -9.69
C LEU A 90 12.80 -14.90 -8.50
N LEU A 91 12.84 -13.59 -8.67
CA LEU A 91 12.32 -12.63 -7.71
C LEU A 91 10.93 -12.21 -8.13
N ARG A 92 9.97 -12.17 -7.20
CA ARG A 92 8.63 -11.65 -7.47
C ARG A 92 7.98 -11.04 -6.23
N GLY A 93 7.02 -10.17 -6.44
CA GLY A 93 6.22 -9.56 -5.38
C GLY A 93 5.22 -8.56 -5.92
N PHE A 94 4.50 -7.92 -4.99
CA PHE A 94 3.59 -6.83 -5.29
C PHE A 94 4.09 -5.56 -4.61
N VAL A 95 4.03 -4.45 -5.33
CA VAL A 95 4.39 -3.13 -4.82
C VAL A 95 3.11 -2.31 -4.71
N ASP A 96 2.78 -1.85 -3.51
CA ASP A 96 1.53 -1.12 -3.23
C ASP A 96 1.36 0.10 -4.15
N ARG A 97 2.42 0.91 -4.31
CA ARG A 97 2.38 2.10 -5.19
C ARG A 97 3.74 2.46 -5.77
N VAL A 98 3.75 2.83 -7.06
CA VAL A 98 4.90 3.38 -7.75
C VAL A 98 4.54 4.75 -8.34
N ASP A 99 5.29 5.77 -7.95
CA ASP A 99 5.17 7.12 -8.52
C ASP A 99 6.34 7.37 -9.47
N VAL A 100 6.08 8.03 -10.60
CA VAL A 100 7.10 8.42 -11.57
C VAL A 100 7.02 9.92 -11.81
N ALA A 101 8.10 10.63 -11.47
CA ALA A 101 8.20 12.06 -11.74
C ALA A 101 8.39 12.33 -13.25
N PRO A 102 8.09 13.56 -13.74
CA PRO A 102 8.28 13.90 -15.16
C PRO A 102 9.72 13.72 -15.67
N ASP A 103 10.72 13.76 -14.79
CA ASP A 103 12.13 13.52 -15.10
C ASP A 103 12.53 12.03 -15.05
N GLY A 104 11.57 11.12 -14.86
CA GLY A 104 11.76 9.68 -14.82
C GLY A 104 12.21 9.12 -13.48
N ARG A 105 12.38 9.96 -12.44
CA ARG A 105 12.69 9.45 -11.09
C ARG A 105 11.52 8.63 -10.55
N ILE A 106 11.85 7.49 -9.95
CA ILE A 106 10.87 6.55 -9.41
C ILE A 106 10.86 6.63 -7.89
N ARG A 107 9.67 6.73 -7.29
CA ARG A 107 9.43 6.53 -5.86
C ARG A 107 8.62 5.25 -5.66
N VAL A 108 9.12 4.37 -4.81
CA VAL A 108 8.42 3.14 -4.39
C VAL A 108 7.83 3.37 -3.02
N VAL A 109 6.53 3.15 -2.88
CA VAL A 109 5.80 3.29 -1.63
C VAL A 109 5.17 1.95 -1.27
N ASP A 110 5.39 1.52 -0.04
CA ASP A 110 4.74 0.37 0.60
C ASP A 110 4.01 0.93 1.81
N TYR A 111 2.70 0.74 1.88
CA TYR A 111 1.92 1.26 2.99
C TYR A 111 2.04 0.33 4.19
N LYS A 112 2.39 0.87 5.36
CA LYS A 112 2.30 0.09 6.61
C LYS A 112 1.25 0.68 7.56
N THR A 113 0.38 -0.18 8.06
CA THR A 113 -0.66 0.17 9.05
C THR A 113 -0.17 0.09 10.51
N GLY A 114 1.01 -0.51 10.71
CA GLY A 114 1.65 -0.69 12.02
C GLY A 114 2.49 0.51 12.47
N LYS A 115 3.07 0.42 13.68
CA LYS A 115 4.05 1.41 14.15
C LYS A 115 5.28 1.41 13.25
N ALA A 116 5.86 2.59 13.02
CA ALA A 116 7.17 2.70 12.40
C ALA A 116 8.18 1.80 13.15
N PRO A 117 9.04 1.07 12.43
CA PRO A 117 10.08 0.26 13.05
C PRO A 117 11.00 1.16 13.87
N SER A 118 11.43 0.71 15.06
CA SER A 118 12.47 1.40 15.82
C SER A 118 13.83 1.18 15.16
N GLU A 119 14.79 2.07 15.44
CA GLU A 119 16.12 2.13 14.80
C GLU A 119 16.84 0.77 14.70
N GLY A 120 16.63 -0.14 15.65
CA GLY A 120 17.23 -1.49 15.66
C GLY A 120 16.52 -2.56 14.80
N TYR A 121 15.30 -2.30 14.33
CA TYR A 121 14.46 -3.25 13.58
C TYR A 121 14.19 -2.79 12.13
N GLU A 122 14.70 -1.63 11.73
CA GLU A 122 14.57 -1.09 10.37
C GLU A 122 15.17 -2.01 9.31
N ALA A 123 16.20 -2.79 9.64
CA ALA A 123 16.91 -3.62 8.68
C ALA A 123 15.98 -4.57 7.90
N LYS A 124 14.98 -5.17 8.56
CA LYS A 124 14.02 -6.07 7.90
C LYS A 124 13.08 -5.30 6.96
N ALA A 125 12.57 -4.16 7.40
CA ALA A 125 11.67 -3.33 6.61
C ALA A 125 12.40 -2.75 5.38
N LEU A 126 13.62 -2.24 5.58
CA LEU A 126 14.48 -1.74 4.51
C LEU A 126 14.93 -2.85 3.56
N PHE A 127 15.09 -4.09 4.03
CA PHE A 127 15.42 -5.22 3.16
C PHE A 127 14.30 -5.47 2.14
N GLN A 128 13.04 -5.50 2.58
CA GLN A 128 11.90 -5.64 1.68
C GLN A 128 11.87 -4.52 0.63
N MET A 129 12.08 -3.27 1.04
CA MET A 129 12.07 -2.14 0.10
C MET A 129 13.22 -2.20 -0.90
N LYS A 130 14.43 -2.57 -0.46
CA LYS A 130 15.59 -2.76 -1.34
C LYS A 130 15.37 -3.91 -2.33
N PHE A 131 14.61 -4.93 -1.92
CA PHE A 131 14.20 -6.02 -2.81
C PHE A 131 13.33 -5.51 -3.95
N TYR A 132 12.27 -4.74 -3.65
CA TYR A 132 11.43 -4.13 -4.70
C TYR A 132 12.23 -3.18 -5.59
N ALA A 133 13.14 -2.39 -5.01
CA ALA A 133 14.02 -1.51 -5.75
C ALA A 133 14.88 -2.27 -6.77
N LEU A 134 15.44 -3.42 -6.37
CA LEU A 134 16.23 -4.28 -7.25
C LEU A 134 15.40 -4.83 -8.41
N VAL A 135 14.20 -5.35 -8.13
CA VAL A 135 13.33 -5.92 -9.18
C VAL A 135 12.90 -4.83 -10.17
N LEU A 136 12.46 -3.67 -9.67
CA LEU A 136 12.08 -2.54 -10.52
C LEU A 136 13.27 -2.01 -11.34
N TRP A 137 14.46 -1.97 -10.78
CA TRP A 137 15.66 -1.60 -11.53
C TRP A 137 15.93 -2.57 -12.67
N ARG A 138 15.81 -3.88 -12.43
CA ARG A 138 15.98 -4.89 -13.49
C ARG A 138 14.93 -4.79 -14.59
N LEU A 139 13.69 -4.44 -14.23
CA LEU A 139 12.60 -4.29 -15.19
C LEU A 139 12.66 -3.00 -16.00
N ARG A 140 12.99 -1.87 -15.36
CA ARG A 140 12.85 -0.52 -15.94
C ARG A 140 14.19 0.14 -16.29
N GLY A 141 15.31 -0.43 -15.88
CA GLY A 141 16.65 0.14 -16.08
C GLY A 141 16.96 1.36 -15.22
N VAL A 142 16.02 1.81 -14.38
CA VAL A 142 16.14 2.98 -13.50
C VAL A 142 16.07 2.52 -12.04
N VAL A 143 17.06 2.90 -11.24
CA VAL A 143 17.06 2.64 -9.79
C VAL A 143 16.08 3.61 -9.13
N PRO A 144 15.11 3.14 -8.31
CA PRO A 144 14.25 4.03 -7.55
C PRO A 144 15.05 5.00 -6.67
N SER A 145 14.67 6.28 -6.72
CA SER A 145 15.33 7.36 -6.00
C SER A 145 14.86 7.49 -4.56
N VAL A 146 13.64 7.04 -4.27
CA VAL A 146 13.02 7.09 -2.94
C VAL A 146 12.34 5.76 -2.65
N LEU A 147 12.56 5.25 -1.45
CA LEU A 147 11.84 4.11 -0.86
C LEU A 147 11.11 4.61 0.37
N GLN A 148 9.80 4.46 0.42
CA GLN A 148 8.93 4.99 1.48
C GLN A 148 8.08 3.85 2.08
N LEU A 149 8.00 3.85 3.41
CA LEU A 149 7.22 2.91 4.25
C LEU A 149 6.10 3.66 4.97
#